data_AF-A0A7W4ITS0-F1
#
_entry.id   AF-A0A7W4ITS0-F1
#
_cell.length_a   1.000
_cell.length_b   1.000
_cell.length_c   1.000
_cell.angle_alpha   90.00
_cell.angle_beta   90.00
_cell.angle_gamma   90.00
#
_symmetry.space_group_name_H-M   'P 1'
#
loop_
_entity.id
_entity.type
_entity.pdbx_description
1 polymer ?
#
loop_
_entity_poly.entity_id
_entity_poly.type
_entity_poly.pdbx_seq_one_letter_code
_entity_poly.pdbx_strand_id
1 'polypeptide(L)'
;MVDTGLTRSEERFIRWSFGTYSGSNPSLSEGIILPTWKSGPQVGQPRIPASIRDLIARGLLRVAAGEEPPRAYFTSTGIDAVRRMFIKPRFDTQRYVHLWREVEHRPACE
;
A
#
# COMPACT_ATOMS: atom_id res chain seq x y z
N MET A 1 10.08 -15.91 12.89
CA MET A 1 10.58 -14.92 11.90
C MET A 1 9.54 -14.87 10.81
N VAL A 2 8.64 -13.88 10.85
CA VAL A 2 7.61 -13.74 9.80
C VAL A 2 8.34 -13.39 8.51
N ASP A 3 8.06 -14.11 7.43
CA ASP A 3 8.62 -13.78 6.12
C ASP A 3 8.01 -12.45 5.65
N THR A 4 8.68 -11.36 6.02
CA THR A 4 8.29 -9.97 5.69
C THR A 4 8.66 -9.61 4.25
N GLY A 5 9.01 -10.59 3.42
CA GLY A 5 9.32 -10.40 2.02
C GLY A 5 8.06 -10.13 1.22
N LEU A 6 8.03 -9.05 0.44
CA LEU A 6 7.02 -8.86 -0.60
C LEU A 6 7.31 -9.85 -1.74
N THR A 7 6.26 -10.54 -2.20
CA THR A 7 6.30 -11.34 -3.42
C THR A 7 6.40 -10.43 -4.64
N ARG A 8 6.85 -10.96 -5.78
CA ARG A 8 6.96 -10.18 -7.02
C ARG A 8 5.65 -9.50 -7.44
N SER A 9 4.51 -10.15 -7.19
CA SER A 9 3.18 -9.62 -7.53
C SER A 9 2.81 -8.43 -6.66
N GLU A 10 3.11 -8.49 -5.36
CA GLU A 10 2.87 -7.38 -4.42
C GLU A 10 3.84 -6.23 -4.66
N GLU A 11 5.13 -6.52 -4.90
CA GLU A 11 6.12 -5.53 -5.30
C GLU A 11 5.68 -4.80 -6.57
N ARG A 12 5.17 -5.53 -7.56
CA ARG A 12 4.64 -4.94 -8.80
C ARG A 12 3.40 -4.09 -8.53
N PHE A 13 2.51 -4.54 -7.65
CA PHE A 13 1.32 -3.77 -7.27
C PHE A 13 1.71 -2.45 -6.60
N ILE A 14 2.61 -2.48 -5.61
CA ILE A 14 3.09 -1.27 -4.92
C ILE A 14 3.78 -0.33 -5.92
N ARG A 15 4.61 -0.86 -6.84
CA ARG A 15 5.21 -0.05 -7.93
C ARG A 15 4.17 0.60 -8.83
N TRP A 16 3.08 -0.10 -9.15
CA TRP A 16 2.05 0.43 -10.03
C TRP A 16 1.15 1.44 -9.33
N SER A 17 0.78 1.19 -8.07
CA SER A 17 -0.11 2.04 -7.28
C SER A 17 0.57 3.28 -6.72
N PHE A 18 1.85 3.18 -6.35
CA PHE A 18 2.64 4.28 -5.79
C PHE A 18 3.72 4.80 -6.74
N GLY A 19 3.74 4.33 -7.99
CA GLY A 19 4.57 4.93 -9.01
C GLY A 19 4.12 6.37 -9.25
N THR A 20 5.07 7.29 -9.42
CA THR A 20 4.78 8.68 -9.82
C THR A 20 4.01 8.67 -11.13
N TYR A 21 2.67 8.72 -11.05
CA TYR A 21 1.80 8.87 -12.20
C TYR A 21 1.30 10.31 -12.21
N SER A 22 1.78 11.08 -13.19
CA SER A 22 1.26 12.41 -13.50
C SER A 22 1.29 13.43 -12.34
N GLY A 23 2.45 13.61 -11.68
CA GLY A 23 2.70 14.73 -10.76
C GLY A 23 2.01 14.65 -9.40
N SER A 24 1.23 13.61 -9.14
CA SER A 24 0.75 13.27 -7.79
C SER A 24 1.80 12.37 -7.13
N ASN A 25 2.25 12.75 -5.93
CA ASN A 25 3.11 11.90 -5.09
C ASN A 25 2.19 11.19 -4.09
N PRO A 26 1.69 9.98 -4.42
CA PRO A 26 0.81 9.25 -3.52
C PRO A 26 1.57 8.94 -2.23
N SER A 27 1.10 9.52 -1.13
CA SER A 27 1.71 9.31 0.18
C SER A 27 1.10 8.08 0.86
N LEU A 28 1.90 7.27 1.54
CA LEU A 28 1.39 6.14 2.33
C LEU A 28 0.46 6.61 3.45
N SER A 29 0.63 7.85 3.90
CA SER A 29 -0.17 8.53 4.91
C SER A 29 -1.57 8.91 4.43
N GLU A 30 -1.75 9.14 3.13
CA GLU A 30 -3.09 9.39 2.57
C GLU A 30 -3.92 8.10 2.44
N GLY A 31 -3.25 6.95 2.44
CA GLY A 31 -3.87 5.64 2.23
C GLY A 31 -4.28 5.41 0.77
N ILE A 32 -4.57 4.15 0.44
CA ILE A 32 -5.09 3.78 -0.88
C ILE A 32 -6.61 3.92 -0.85
N ILE A 33 -7.14 4.82 -1.66
CA ILE A 33 -8.59 4.94 -1.83
C ILE A 33 -9.10 3.69 -2.58
N LEU A 34 -10.00 2.96 -1.95
CA LEU A 34 -10.64 1.79 -2.55
C LEU A 34 -11.90 2.22 -3.30
N PRO A 35 -12.09 1.75 -4.56
CA PRO A 35 -13.35 1.98 -5.25
C PRO A 35 -14.47 1.27 -4.48
N THR A 36 -15.64 1.88 -4.36
CA THR A 36 -16.82 1.22 -3.82
C THR A 36 -17.65 0.58 -4.93
N TRP A 37 -18.40 -0.46 -4.59
CA TRP A 37 -19.41 -0.98 -5.50
C TRP A 37 -20.51 0.07 -5.68
N LYS A 38 -20.66 0.57 -6.92
CA LYS A 38 -21.68 1.57 -7.27
C LYS A 38 -23.09 0.97 -7.40
N SER A 39 -23.22 -0.35 -7.57
CA SER A 39 -24.51 -1.02 -7.78
C SER A 39 -24.44 -2.50 -7.40
N GLY A 40 -25.58 -3.11 -7.09
CA GLY A 40 -25.73 -4.52 -6.72
C GLY A 40 -25.85 -4.76 -5.20
N PRO A 41 -25.89 -6.04 -4.76
CA PRO A 41 -26.10 -6.40 -3.34
C PRO A 41 -24.94 -6.01 -2.41
N GLN A 42 -23.80 -5.59 -2.99
CA GLN A 42 -22.62 -5.13 -2.26
C GLN A 42 -22.44 -3.61 -2.34
N VAL A 43 -23.48 -2.87 -2.74
CA VAL A 43 -23.42 -1.40 -2.88
C VAL A 43 -22.88 -0.74 -1.60
N GLY A 44 -21.98 0.23 -1.77
CA GLY A 44 -21.31 0.91 -0.66
C GLY A 44 -20.14 0.13 -0.04
N GLN A 45 -19.98 -1.17 -0.35
CA GLN A 45 -18.82 -1.92 0.16
C GLN A 45 -17.54 -1.57 -0.62
N PRO A 46 -16.38 -1.54 0.06
CA PRO A 46 -15.09 -1.40 -0.59
C PRO A 46 -14.83 -2.58 -1.53
N ARG A 47 -14.61 -2.29 -2.81
CA ARG A 47 -14.15 -3.25 -3.79
C ARG A 47 -12.65 -3.43 -3.63
N ILE A 48 -12.27 -4.50 -2.95
CA ILE A 48 -10.87 -4.87 -2.72
C ILE A 48 -10.37 -5.68 -3.93
N PRO A 49 -9.45 -5.15 -4.77
CA PRO A 49 -8.82 -5.94 -5.83
C PRO A 49 -7.96 -7.06 -5.23
N ALA A 50 -7.78 -8.15 -5.98
CA ALA A 50 -7.07 -9.34 -5.51
C ALA A 50 -5.70 -9.02 -4.89
N SER A 51 -4.90 -8.15 -5.52
CA SER A 51 -3.60 -7.73 -5.00
C SER A 51 -3.68 -7.04 -3.63
N ILE A 52 -4.71 -6.24 -3.37
CA ILE A 52 -4.92 -5.62 -2.05
C ILE A 52 -5.44 -6.66 -1.07
N ARG A 53 -6.29 -7.60 -1.51
CA ARG A 53 -6.81 -8.66 -0.66
C ARG A 53 -5.69 -9.54 -0.10
N ASP A 54 -4.70 -9.91 -0.91
CA ASP A 54 -3.53 -10.66 -0.45
C ASP A 54 -2.70 -9.84 0.55
N LEU A 55 -2.49 -8.54 0.29
CA LEU A 55 -1.80 -7.64 1.23
C LEU A 55 -2.54 -7.50 2.57
N ILE A 56 -3.88 -7.44 2.56
CA ILE A 56 -4.70 -7.42 3.77
C ILE A 56 -4.65 -8.77 4.49
N ALA A 57 -4.75 -9.87 3.76
CA ALA A 57 -4.68 -11.23 4.32
C ALA A 57 -3.35 -11.49 5.03
N ARG A 58 -2.26 -10.89 4.53
CA ARG A 58 -0.93 -10.90 5.16
C ARG A 58 -0.75 -9.88 6.27
N GLY A 59 -1.73 -9.02 6.53
CA GLY A 59 -1.68 -7.97 7.55
C GLY A 59 -0.77 -6.79 7.20
N LEU A 60 -0.44 -6.61 5.92
CA LEU A 60 0.38 -5.49 5.42
C LEU A 60 -0.45 -4.21 5.20
N LEU A 61 -1.73 -4.38 4.90
CA LEU A 61 -2.70 -3.30 4.75
C LEU A 61 -3.88 -3.51 5.71
N ARG A 62 -4.42 -2.42 6.24
CA ARG A 62 -5.66 -2.38 7.02
C ARG A 62 -6.66 -1.48 6.32
N VAL A 63 -7.88 -1.98 6.09
CA VAL A 63 -8.96 -1.19 5.51
C VAL A 63 -9.69 -0.44 6.62
N ALA A 64 -9.72 0.89 6.53
CA ALA A 64 -10.60 1.76 7.29
C ALA A 64 -11.96 1.79 6.58
N ALA A 65 -12.83 0.85 6.92
CA ALA A 65 -14.19 0.76 6.37
C ALA A 65 -15.16 1.82 6.95
N GLY A 66 -14.72 2.59 7.95
CA GLY A 66 -15.50 3.68 8.56
C GLY A 66 -15.32 5.04 7.86
N GLU A 67 -14.51 5.12 6.82
CA GLU A 67 -14.32 6.33 6.01
C GLU A 67 -15.03 6.18 4.67
N GLU A 68 -15.70 7.25 4.21
CA GLU A 68 -16.25 7.36 2.86
C GLU A 68 -15.48 8.47 2.10
N PRO A 69 -14.66 8.13 1.09
CA PRO A 69 -14.47 6.80 0.50
C PRO A 69 -13.58 5.89 1.38
N PRO A 70 -13.76 4.55 1.31
CA PRO A 70 -12.99 3.61 2.11
C PRO A 70 -11.52 3.64 1.73
N ARG A 71 -10.66 3.70 2.74
CA ARG A 71 -9.21 3.79 2.56
C ARG A 71 -8.50 2.58 3.13
N ALA A 72 -7.44 2.13 2.47
CA ALA A 72 -6.52 1.13 2.98
C ALA A 72 -5.21 1.79 3.42
N TYR A 73 -4.87 1.64 4.70
CA TYR A 73 -3.65 2.16 5.29
C TYR A 73 -2.61 1.06 5.45
N PHE A 74 -1.34 1.40 5.30
CA PHE A 74 -0.24 0.49 5.61
C PHE A 74 -0.12 0.29 7.11
N THR A 75 0.01 -0.96 7.53
CA THR A 75 0.36 -1.32 8.90
C THR A 75 1.87 -1.19 9.10
N SER A 76 2.34 -1.25 10.35
CA SER A 76 3.78 -1.26 10.65
C SER A 76 4.51 -2.40 9.91
N THR A 77 3.88 -3.58 9.78
CA THR A 77 4.39 -4.72 9.00
C THR A 77 4.46 -4.40 7.51
N GLY A 78 3.45 -3.71 6.97
CA GLY A 78 3.45 -3.24 5.59
C GLY A 78 4.58 -2.25 5.30
N ILE A 79 4.83 -1.32 6.22
CA ILE A 79 5.90 -0.34 6.12
C ILE A 79 7.28 -1.03 6.14
N ASP A 80 7.51 -2.01 7.02
CA ASP A 80 8.77 -2.78 7.04
C ASP A 80 8.98 -3.56 5.73
N ALA A 81 7.92 -4.18 5.21
CA ALA A 81 7.95 -4.93 3.95
C ALA A 81 8.32 -4.02 2.76
N VAL A 82 7.72 -2.83 2.71
CA VAL A 82 8.04 -1.79 1.73
C VAL A 82 9.49 -1.31 1.90
N ARG A 83 9.95 -1.06 3.14
CA ARG A 83 11.34 -0.65 3.43
C ARG A 83 12.34 -1.66 2.89
N ARG A 84 12.10 -2.96 3.07
CA ARG A 84 12.95 -4.05 2.53
C ARG A 84 12.96 -4.08 1.01
N MET A 85 11.87 -3.71 0.35
CA MET A 85 11.81 -3.62 -1.11
C MET A 85 12.71 -2.50 -1.64
N PHE A 86 12.81 -1.36 -0.94
CA PHE A 86 13.71 -0.24 -1.30
C PHE A 86 15.19 -0.58 -1.14
N ILE A 87 15.55 -1.49 -0.22
CA ILE A 87 16.94 -1.92 0.01
C ILE A 87 17.46 -2.79 -1.15
N LYS A 88 16.58 -3.37 -1.99
CA LYS A 88 17.00 -4.21 -3.11
C LYS A 88 17.64 -3.37 -4.23
N PRO A 89 18.76 -3.81 -4.83
CA PRO A 89 19.51 -3.04 -5.84
C PRO A 89 18.77 -2.81 -7.17
N ARG A 90 17.60 -3.44 -7.38
CA ARG A 90 16.78 -3.35 -8.60
C ARG A 90 15.62 -2.37 -8.48
N PHE A 91 15.79 -1.36 -7.64
CA PHE A 91 14.75 -0.42 -7.29
C PHE A 91 15.13 0.98 -7.80
N ASP A 92 14.31 1.54 -8.69
CA ASP A 92 14.49 2.88 -9.26
C ASP A 92 14.28 3.96 -8.19
N THR A 93 15.34 4.29 -7.46
CA THR A 93 15.28 5.20 -6.32
C THR A 93 14.67 6.55 -6.68
N GLN A 94 14.87 7.06 -7.89
CA GLN A 94 14.36 8.39 -8.29
C GLN A 94 12.84 8.48 -8.36
N ARG A 95 12.14 7.43 -8.82
CA ARG A 95 10.67 7.46 -8.94
C ARG A 95 9.94 7.30 -7.61
N TYR A 96 10.63 6.79 -6.60
CA TYR A 96 10.00 6.49 -5.31
C TYR A 96 10.80 7.06 -4.14
N VAL A 97 11.72 8.01 -4.38
CA VAL A 97 12.50 8.68 -3.32
C VAL A 97 11.59 9.37 -2.31
N HIS A 98 10.43 9.88 -2.77
CA HIS A 98 9.41 10.49 -1.92
C HIS A 98 8.83 9.47 -0.94
N LEU A 99 8.49 8.27 -1.41
CA LEU A 99 8.00 7.17 -0.57
C LEU A 99 9.07 6.62 0.38
N TRP A 100 10.31 6.51 -0.09
CA TRP A 100 11.41 6.07 0.78
C TRP A 100 11.64 7.06 1.93
N ARG A 101 11.64 8.37 1.63
CA ARG A 101 11.70 9.41 2.66
C ARG A 101 10.52 9.32 3.62
N GLU A 102 9.31 9.09 3.12
CA GLU A 102 8.12 8.95 3.97
C GLU A 102 8.22 7.73 4.90
N VAL A 103 8.66 6.58 4.38
CA VAL A 103 8.86 5.34 5.15
C VAL A 103 9.99 5.48 6.18
N GLU A 104 11.07 6.17 5.84
CA GLU A 104 12.18 6.41 6.75
C GLU A 104 11.83 7.41 7.86
N HIS A 105 11.05 8.44 7.54
CA HIS A 105 10.62 9.45 8.51
C HIS A 105 9.50 8.96 9.44
N ARG A 106 8.80 7.88 9.06
CA ARG A 106 7.75 7.29 9.86
C ARG A 106 8.37 6.25 10.80
N PRO A 107 8.48 6.52 12.13
CA PRO A 107 8.91 5.48 13.05
C PRO A 107 7.93 4.31 12.95
N ALA A 108 8.45 3.09 12.98
CA ALA A 108 7.64 1.93 13.26
C ALA A 108 7.10 2.13 14.69
N CYS A 109 5.93 2.75 14.81
CA CYS A 109 5.31 2.93 16.11
C CYS A 109 5.01 1.54 16.67
N GLU A 110 5.63 1.29 17.82
CA GLU A 110 5.47 0.14 18.71
C GLU A 110 4.01 -0.01 19.17
#